data_AF-A0A227J8V0-F1
#
_entry.id   AF-A0A227J8V0-F1
#
_cell.length_a   1.000
_cell.length_b   1.000
_cell.length_c   1.000
_cell.angle_alpha   90.00
_cell.angle_beta   90.00
_cell.angle_gamma   90.00
#
_symmetry.space_group_name_H-M   'P 1'
#
loop_
_entity.id
_entity.type
_entity.pdbx_description
1 polymer ?
#
loop_
_entity_poly.entity_id
_entity_poly.type
_entity_poly.pdbx_seq_one_letter_code
_entity_poly.pdbx_strand_id
1 'polypeptide(L)' 'MRTHYCGHLNKSLAGQTVELCGWVNRRRDLGGLIFIDMRDREGIVQVVVDPDMADAYEVANTLRNEFC' A
#
# COMPACT_ATOMS: atom_id res chain seq x y z
N MET A 1 7.12 -12.38 0.50
CA MET A 1 8.25 -12.39 -0.46
C MET A 1 7.72 -11.70 -1.72
N ARG A 2 8.34 -10.61 -2.21
CA ARG A 2 7.75 -9.78 -3.27
C ARG A 2 7.38 -10.58 -4.54
N THR A 3 6.13 -10.44 -5.00
CA THR A 3 5.64 -11.02 -6.26
C THR A 3 5.73 -10.06 -7.45
N HIS A 4 5.47 -8.76 -7.22
CA HIS A 4 5.42 -7.72 -8.25
C HIS A 4 6.10 -6.44 -7.75
N TYR A 5 6.50 -5.58 -8.68
CA TYR A 5 6.92 -4.22 -8.38
C TYR A 5 5.72 -3.28 -8.41
N CYS A 6 5.71 -2.26 -7.55
CA CYS A 6 4.67 -1.26 -7.40
C CYS A 6 4.40 -0.56 -8.74
N GLY A 7 5.45 -0.14 -9.45
CA GLY A 7 5.33 0.52 -10.76
C GLY A 7 4.85 -0.36 -11.91
N HIS A 8 4.79 -1.69 -11.73
CA HIS A 8 4.38 -2.63 -12.79
C HIS A 8 2.90 -3.04 -12.70
N LEU A 9 2.19 -2.61 -11.65
CA LEU A 9 0.78 -2.92 -11.50
C LEU A 9 -0.04 -2.22 -12.59
N ASN A 10 -0.87 -3.00 -13.28
CA ASN A 10 -1.69 -2.53 -14.38
C ASN A 10 -3.01 -3.32 -14.43
N LYS A 11 -3.90 -2.93 -15.35
CA LYS A 11 -5.27 -3.48 -15.45
C LYS A 11 -5.32 -5.00 -15.68
N SER A 12 -4.28 -5.62 -16.26
CA SER A 12 -4.26 -7.07 -16.46
C SER A 12 -4.17 -7.87 -15.15
N LEU A 13 -3.74 -7.23 -14.07
CA LEU A 13 -3.61 -7.85 -12.74
C LEU A 13 -4.84 -7.62 -11.85
N ALA A 14 -5.90 -6.99 -12.39
CA ALA A 14 -7.13 -6.75 -11.64
C ALA A 14 -7.76 -8.07 -11.14
N GLY A 15 -8.16 -8.08 -9.86
CA GLY A 15 -8.76 -9.24 -9.20
C GLY A 15 -7.76 -10.29 -8.71
N GLN A 16 -6.46 -10.11 -8.96
CA GLN A 16 -5.41 -11.01 -8.46
C GLN A 16 -4.85 -10.52 -7.13
N THR A 17 -4.49 -11.46 -6.26
CA THR A 17 -3.74 -11.16 -5.03
C THR A 17 -2.26 -10.98 -5.36
N VAL A 18 -1.67 -9.88 -4.91
CA VAL A 18 -0.24 -9.58 -5.11
C VAL A 18 0.43 -9.22 -3.79
N GLU A 19 1.68 -9.62 -3.63
CA GLU A 19 2.56 -9.16 -2.55
C GLU A 19 3.58 -8.15 -3.09
N LEU A 20 3.65 -6.98 -2.45
CA LEU A 20 4.56 -5.88 -2.78
C LEU A 20 5.48 -5.61 -1.59
N CYS A 21 6.67 -5.06 -1.87
CA CYS A 21 7.59 -4.58 -0.85
C CYS A 21 8.18 -3.25 -1.32
N GLY A 22 8.19 -2.24 -0.45
CA GLY A 22 8.63 -0.89 -0.77
C GLY A 22 8.54 0.02 0.45
N TRP A 23 8.67 1.32 0.21
CA TRP A 23 8.64 2.34 1.26
C TRP A 23 7.36 3.15 1.22
N VAL A 24 6.90 3.62 2.37
CA VAL A 24 5.79 4.57 2.48
C VAL A 24 6.24 5.94 1.99
N ASN A 25 5.87 6.31 0.78
CA ASN A 25 6.17 7.64 0.22
C ASN A 25 5.30 8.73 0.85
N ARG A 26 4.03 8.40 1.09
CA ARG A 26 3.08 9.28 1.76
C ARG A 26 1.94 8.47 2.36
N ARG A 27 1.55 8.81 3.59
CA ARG A 27 0.30 8.34 4.19
C ARG A 27 -0.72 9.48 4.21
N ARG A 28 -1.97 9.17 3.86
CA ARG A 28 -3.12 10.07 3.98
C ARG A 28 -4.22 9.34 4.74
N ASP A 29 -4.72 9.99 5.78
CA ASP A 29 -5.79 9.46 6.63
C ASP A 29 -7.01 10.37 6.47
N LEU A 30 -8.14 9.79 6.05
CA LEU A 30 -9.39 10.52 5.83
C LEU A 30 -10.45 10.18 6.90
N GLY A 31 -10.05 9.64 8.06
CA GLY A 31 -10.94 9.38 9.19
C GLY A 31 -11.86 8.16 9.05
N GLY A 32 -11.90 7.55 7.87
CA GLY A 32 -12.60 6.28 7.61
C GLY A 32 -11.93 5.39 6.57
N LEU A 33 -10.82 5.84 5.98
CA LEU A 33 -9.98 5.09 5.04
C LEU A 33 -8.55 5.60 5.14
N ILE A 34 -7.58 4.68 5.10
CA ILE A 34 -6.17 5.04 5.04
C ILE A 34 -5.65 4.77 3.62
N PHE A 35 -5.03 5.80 3.04
CA PHE A 35 -4.35 5.71 1.75
C PHE A 35 -2.85 5.74 1.99
N ILE A 36 -2.14 4.78 1.39
CA ILE A 36 -0.69 4.69 1.44
C ILE A 36 -0.19 4.73 0.01
N ASP A 37 0.60 5.76 -0.30
CA ASP A 37 1.38 5.78 -1.53
C ASP A 37 2.65 4.97 -1.24
N MET A 38 2.70 3.72 -1.70
CA MET A 38 3.85 2.83 -1.56
C MET A 38 4.76 2.98 -2.77
N ARG A 39 6.05 3.18 -2.52
CA ARG A 39 7.07 3.42 -3.55
C ARG A 39 8.09 2.30 -3.54
N ASP A 40 8.45 1.82 -4.71
CA ASP A 40 9.67 1.04 -4.91
C ASP A 40 10.51 1.64 -6.04
N ARG A 41 11.49 0.88 -6.53
CA ARG A 41 12.37 1.32 -7.62
C ARG A 41 11.61 1.66 -8.91
N GLU A 42 10.54 0.94 -9.20
CA GLU A 42 9.85 1.02 -10.50
C GLU A 42 8.74 2.07 -10.49
N GLY A 43 8.23 2.45 -9.31
CA GLY A 43 7.25 3.52 -9.22
C GLY A 43 6.47 3.55 -7.92
N ILE A 44 5.29 4.16 -7.97
CA ILE A 44 4.38 4.34 -6.84
C ILE A 44 3.06 3.62 -7.13
N VAL A 45 2.51 2.95 -6.11
CA VAL A 45 1.14 2.42 -6.12
C VAL A 45 0.37 2.97 -4.92
N GLN A 46 -0.93 3.15 -5.10
CA GLN A 46 -1.84 3.49 -4.01
C GLN A 46 -2.42 2.22 -3.38
N VAL A 47 -2.18 2.03 -2.10
CA VAL A 47 -2.83 1.02 -1.26
C VAL A 47 -3.93 1.69 -0.46
N VAL A 48 -5.10 1.08 -0.41
CA VAL A 48 -6.24 1.54 0.39
C VAL A 48 -6.50 0.50 1.48
N VAL A 49 -6.60 0.95 2.72
CA VAL A 49 -6.89 0.11 3.89
C VAL A 49 -8.24 0.51 4.46
N ASP A 50 -9.13 -0.46 4.51
CA ASP A 50 -10.49 -0.32 5.04
C ASP A 50 -10.49 -0.59 6.57
N PRO A 51 -11.21 0.21 7.38
CA PRO A 51 -11.37 -0.02 8.82
C PRO A 51 -11.98 -1.38 9.15
N ASP A 52 -12.74 -2.01 8.24
CA ASP A 52 -13.26 -3.37 8.44
C ASP A 52 -12.11 -4.41 8.52
N MET A 53 -10.92 -4.09 8.02
CA MET A 53 -9.71 -4.91 8.15
C MET A 53 -8.91 -4.50 9.39
N ALA A 54 -9.48 -4.72 10.59
CA ALA A 54 -8.94 -4.22 11.87
C ALA A 54 -7.42 -4.40 12.02
N ASP A 55 -6.89 -5.61 11.78
CA ASP A 55 -5.45 -5.90 11.92
C ASP A 55 -4.59 -5.06 10.96
N ALA A 56 -5.01 -4.92 9.71
CA ALA A 56 -4.30 -4.12 8.72
C ALA A 56 -4.43 -2.62 9.01
N TYR A 57 -5.58 -2.18 9.52
CA TYR A 57 -5.86 -0.80 9.86
C TYR A 57 -5.01 -0.32 11.03
N GLU A 58 -4.88 -1.12 12.09
CA GLU A 58 -3.99 -0.84 13.22
C GLU A 58 -2.53 -0.68 12.76
N VAL A 59 -2.04 -1.59 11.92
CA VAL A 59 -0.69 -1.48 11.35
C VAL A 59 -0.55 -0.21 10.51
N ALA A 60 -1.51 0.05 9.61
CA ALA A 60 -1.51 1.24 8.75
C ALA A 60 -1.51 2.55 9.57
N ASN A 61 -2.12 2.55 10.76
CA ASN A 61 -2.10 3.67 11.71
C ASN A 61 -0.72 3.96 12.32
N THR A 62 0.17 2.98 12.35
CA THR A 62 1.54 3.17 12.86
C THR A 62 2.49 3.69 11.78
N LEU A 63 2.17 3.49 10.50
CA LEU A 63 3.06 3.86 9.40
C LEU A 63 3.34 5.36 9.35
N ARG A 64 4.60 5.70 9.05
CA ARG A 64 5.10 7.05 8.80
C ARG A 64 5.86 7.07 7.46
N ASN A 65 6.22 8.26 6.99
CA ASN A 65 7.00 8.40 5.78
C ASN A 65 8.33 7.62 5.89
N GLU A 66 8.72 6.98 4.80
CA GLU A 66 9.93 6.16 4.65
C GLU A 66 9.97 4.86 5.49
N PHE A 67 8.83 4.41 6.05
CA PHE A 67 8.71 3.06 6.61
C PHE A 67 8.88 2.00 5.51
N CYS A 68 9.62 0.92 5.82
CA CYS A 68 9.83 -0.25 4.98
C CYS A 68 9.04 -1.46 5.52
#